data_AF-A0A821Y7F9-F1
#
_entry.id   AF-A0A821Y7F9-F1
#
_cell.length_a   1.000
_cell.length_b   1.000
_cell.length_c   1.000
_cell.angle_alpha   90.00
_cell.angle_beta   90.00
_cell.angle_gamma   90.00
#
_symmetry.space_group_name_H-M   'P 1'
#
loop_
_entity.id
_entity.type
_entity.pdbx_description
1 polymer ?
#
loop_
_entity_poly.entity_id
_entity_poly.type
_entity_poly.pdbx_seq_one_letter_code
_entity_poly.pdbx_strand_id
1 'polypeptide(L)'
;MQRKTFNLHKNRSLIKPMVAVTTTVYIVSVFGPFFSDNSNNGASILKHIMINNYDDILQWVEENDIIILDRGFRDSLGVLKSIGIDVAMPSFLGPKQNQSDVQDANNSRFVTILRWVVESVNARIKRFKWFNQVIPNSS
;
A
#
# COMPACT_ATOMS: atom_id res chain seq x y z
N MET A 1 -15.77 -7.32 -17.50
CA MET A 1 -15.34 -7.59 -16.10
C MET A 1 -14.03 -8.41 -16.05
N GLN A 2 -13.96 -9.53 -16.76
CA GLN A 2 -12.83 -10.48 -16.79
C GLN A 2 -11.43 -9.87 -17.00
N ARG A 3 -11.24 -9.00 -18.02
CA ARG A 3 -9.92 -8.37 -18.28
C ARG A 3 -9.45 -7.43 -17.15
N LYS A 4 -10.37 -6.84 -16.38
CA LYS A 4 -10.05 -5.92 -15.28
C LYS A 4 -9.64 -6.67 -14.00
N THR A 5 -10.23 -7.83 -13.75
CA THR A 5 -9.89 -8.68 -12.60
C THR A 5 -8.63 -9.51 -12.84
N PHE A 6 -8.23 -9.76 -14.08
CA PHE A 6 -7.07 -10.60 -14.37
C PHE A 6 -5.75 -9.91 -14.02
N ASN A 7 -4.96 -10.54 -13.15
CA ASN A 7 -3.62 -10.06 -12.80
C ASN A 7 -2.56 -10.81 -13.62
N LEU A 8 -1.83 -10.10 -14.49
CA LEU A 8 -0.80 -10.70 -15.36
C LEU A 8 0.33 -11.36 -14.56
N HIS A 9 0.78 -10.73 -13.47
CA HIS A 9 1.88 -11.26 -12.66
C HIS A 9 1.53 -12.55 -11.91
N LYS A 10 0.27 -12.71 -11.50
CA LYS A 10 -0.22 -13.87 -10.74
C LYS A 10 -1.00 -14.87 -11.60
N ASN A 11 -1.17 -14.57 -12.88
CA ASN A 11 -1.86 -15.38 -13.89
C ASN A 11 -3.25 -15.87 -13.45
N ARG A 12 -4.03 -15.02 -12.75
CA ARG A 12 -5.38 -15.37 -12.24
C ARG A 12 -6.24 -14.13 -11.96
N SER A 13 -7.56 -14.31 -11.95
CA SER A 13 -8.54 -13.26 -11.58
C SER A 13 -8.50 -12.96 -10.09
N LEU A 14 -8.31 -11.68 -9.73
CA LEU A 14 -8.15 -11.20 -8.37
C LEU A 14 -8.83 -9.84 -8.17
N ILE A 15 -9.28 -9.62 -6.94
CA ILE A 15 -9.58 -8.29 -6.40
C ILE A 15 -8.63 -8.02 -5.23
N LYS A 16 -8.29 -6.75 -5.01
CA LYS A 16 -7.31 -6.32 -4.01
C LYS A 16 -7.97 -5.35 -3.05
N PRO A 17 -8.08 -5.66 -1.75
CA PRO A 17 -8.27 -4.65 -0.74
C PRO A 17 -6.95 -3.92 -0.48
N MET A 18 -7.02 -2.67 -0.02
CA MET A 18 -5.89 -1.94 0.54
C MET A 18 -6.16 -1.68 2.02
N VAL A 19 -5.22 -2.02 2.90
CA VAL A 19 -5.44 -1.94 4.35
C VAL A 19 -4.58 -0.83 4.92
N ALA A 20 -5.17 0.08 5.68
CA ALA A 20 -4.48 1.02 6.54
C ALA A 20 -4.36 0.42 7.94
N VAL A 21 -3.13 0.38 8.47
CA VAL A 21 -2.81 -0.25 9.76
C VAL A 21 -1.95 0.71 10.56
N THR A 22 -2.21 0.80 11.86
CA THR A 22 -1.33 1.50 12.80
C THR A 22 -0.03 0.73 13.03
N THR A 23 0.97 1.38 13.62
CA THR A 23 2.22 0.72 14.05
C THR A 23 2.00 -0.35 15.15
N THR A 24 0.83 -0.35 15.78
CA THR A 24 0.39 -1.30 16.81
C THR A 24 -0.51 -2.43 16.28
N VAL A 25 -0.55 -2.64 14.95
CA VAL A 25 -1.27 -3.75 14.29
C VAL A 25 -2.80 -3.57 14.25
N TYR A 26 -3.35 -2.42 14.66
CA TYR A 26 -4.78 -2.15 14.54
C TYR A 26 -5.11 -1.75 13.10
N ILE A 27 -6.13 -2.39 12.53
CA ILE A 27 -6.68 -1.99 11.23
C ILE A 27 -7.52 -0.75 11.45
N VAL A 28 -7.12 0.36 10.82
CA VAL A 28 -7.87 1.63 10.85
C VAL A 28 -8.96 1.61 9.78
N SER A 29 -8.60 1.19 8.58
CA SER A 29 -9.54 1.11 7.45
C SER A 29 -9.13 0.02 6.44
N VAL A 30 -10.11 -0.44 5.67
CA VAL A 30 -9.94 -1.38 4.55
C VAL A 30 -10.63 -0.80 3.32
N PHE A 31 -9.84 -0.31 2.39
CA PHE A 31 -10.31 0.32 1.16
C PHE A 31 -10.55 -0.70 0.04
N GLY A 32 -11.51 -0.37 -0.83
CA GLY A 32 -11.82 -1.13 -2.04
C GLY A 32 -13.10 -1.96 -1.91
N PRO A 33 -13.22 -3.10 -2.63
CA PRO A 33 -12.18 -3.79 -3.38
C PRO A 33 -11.78 -3.11 -4.70
N PHE A 34 -10.49 -3.14 -5.03
CA PHE A 34 -9.96 -2.65 -6.31
C PHE A 34 -9.73 -3.80 -7.30
N PHE A 35 -9.84 -3.50 -8.60
CA PHE A 35 -9.49 -4.43 -9.66
C PHE A 35 -7.97 -4.68 -9.70
N SER A 36 -7.56 -5.82 -10.27
CA SER A 36 -6.14 -6.24 -10.28
C SER A 36 -5.39 -5.94 -11.58
N ASP A 37 -5.95 -5.08 -12.43
CA ASP A 37 -5.36 -4.63 -13.69
C ASP A 37 -4.11 -3.73 -13.51
N ASN A 38 -3.46 -3.39 -14.63
CA ASN A 38 -2.24 -2.59 -14.63
C ASN A 38 -2.47 -1.14 -14.19
N SER A 39 -3.69 -0.61 -14.31
CA SER A 39 -4.04 0.74 -13.84
C SER A 39 -4.13 0.81 -12.31
N ASN A 40 -4.52 -0.28 -11.65
CA ASN A 40 -4.70 -0.37 -10.20
C ASN A 40 -3.48 -0.99 -9.50
N ASN A 41 -2.31 -0.36 -9.70
CA ASN A 41 -1.14 -0.62 -8.87
C ASN A 41 -1.29 0.10 -7.50
N GLY A 42 -0.44 -0.25 -6.54
CA GLY A 42 -0.53 0.30 -5.18
C GLY A 42 -0.46 1.83 -5.13
N ALA A 43 0.47 2.43 -5.88
CA ALA A 43 0.63 3.89 -5.94
C ALA A 43 -0.60 4.59 -6.55
N SER A 44 -1.17 4.05 -7.64
CA SER A 44 -2.38 4.59 -8.26
C SER A 44 -3.59 4.51 -7.34
N ILE A 45 -3.75 3.39 -6.64
CA ILE A 45 -4.84 3.21 -5.66
C ILE A 45 -4.69 4.21 -4.51
N LEU A 46 -3.48 4.36 -3.95
CA LEU A 46 -3.24 5.31 -2.86
C LEU A 46 -3.53 6.75 -3.27
N LYS A 47 -3.10 7.16 -4.47
CA LYS A 47 -3.46 8.48 -5.03
C LYS A 47 -4.97 8.68 -5.10
N HIS A 48 -5.69 7.69 -5.61
CA HIS A 48 -7.15 7.75 -5.71
C HIS A 48 -7.80 7.88 -4.34
N ILE A 49 -7.36 7.12 -3.33
CA ILE A 49 -7.87 7.19 -1.96
C ILE A 49 -7.68 8.60 -1.39
N MET A 50 -6.47 9.14 -1.51
CA MET A 50 -6.10 10.42 -0.91
C MET A 50 -6.79 11.61 -1.59
N ILE A 51 -6.81 11.64 -2.93
CA ILE A 51 -7.41 12.75 -3.70
C ILE A 51 -8.93 12.82 -3.50
N ASN A 52 -9.58 11.66 -3.43
CA ASN A 52 -11.04 11.61 -3.32
C ASN A 52 -11.52 11.55 -1.87
N ASN A 53 -10.62 11.70 -0.89
CA ASN A 53 -10.93 11.54 0.53
C ASN A 53 -11.75 10.25 0.80
N TYR A 54 -11.33 9.14 0.21
CA TYR A 54 -12.09 7.89 0.26
C TYR A 54 -12.15 7.35 1.69
N ASP A 55 -13.34 6.90 2.13
CA ASP A 55 -13.67 6.58 3.53
C ASP A 55 -13.24 7.67 4.53
N ASP A 56 -13.37 8.94 4.12
CA ASP A 56 -13.08 10.11 4.93
C ASP A 56 -11.68 10.11 5.56
N ILE A 57 -10.68 9.58 4.84
CA ILE A 57 -9.29 9.46 5.30
C ILE A 57 -8.70 10.74 5.89
N LEU A 58 -9.02 11.89 5.30
CA LEU A 58 -8.51 13.18 5.72
C LEU A 58 -9.17 13.70 7.01
N GLN A 59 -10.17 13.01 7.57
CA GLN A 59 -10.75 13.33 8.87
C GLN A 59 -9.99 12.66 10.04
N TRP A 60 -9.22 11.60 9.76
CA TRP A 60 -8.50 10.83 10.77
C TRP A 60 -7.00 10.73 10.52
N VAL A 61 -6.50 11.31 9.42
CA VAL A 61 -5.09 11.64 9.23
C VAL A 61 -4.90 13.11 9.57
N GLU A 62 -4.08 13.40 10.57
CA GLU A 62 -3.84 14.75 11.08
C GLU A 62 -2.53 15.34 10.55
N GLU A 63 -2.40 16.66 10.68
CA GLU A 63 -1.13 17.35 10.47
C GLU A 63 -0.09 16.77 11.46
N ASN A 64 1.08 16.37 10.94
CA ASN A 64 2.16 15.64 11.62
C ASN A 64 2.05 14.10 11.68
N ASP A 65 0.96 13.51 11.16
CA ASP A 65 0.96 12.06 10.96
C ASP A 65 1.97 11.66 9.88
N ILE A 66 2.67 10.55 10.13
CA ILE A 66 3.63 9.99 9.19
C ILE A 66 3.03 8.74 8.57
N ILE A 67 2.77 8.80 7.27
CA ILE A 67 2.37 7.62 6.50
C ILE A 67 3.61 6.82 6.12
N ILE A 68 3.63 5.53 6.48
CA ILE A 68 4.73 4.64 6.16
C ILE A 68 4.38 3.83 4.91
N LEU A 69 5.20 3.94 3.87
CA LEU A 69 4.97 3.28 2.59
C LEU A 69 6.17 2.43 2.17
N ASP A 70 5.91 1.41 1.38
CA ASP A 70 6.96 0.65 0.70
C ASP A 70 7.44 1.39 -0.56
N ARG A 71 8.61 1.02 -1.08
CA ARG A 71 9.26 1.67 -2.24
C ARG A 71 8.40 1.69 -3.50
N GLY A 72 7.50 0.71 -3.66
CA GLY A 72 6.56 0.63 -4.77
C GLY A 72 5.53 1.77 -4.83
N PHE A 73 5.44 2.60 -3.79
CA PHE A 73 4.53 3.74 -3.72
C PHE A 73 5.19 5.08 -4.08
N ARG A 74 6.46 5.08 -4.51
CA ARG A 74 7.21 6.30 -4.85
C ARG A 74 6.41 7.30 -5.70
N ASP A 75 5.67 6.81 -6.69
CA ASP A 75 4.94 7.69 -7.62
C ASP A 75 3.79 8.46 -6.94
N SER A 76 3.35 8.05 -5.74
CA SER A 76 2.30 8.71 -4.94
C SER A 76 2.81 9.82 -4.02
N LEU A 77 4.12 9.93 -3.80
CA LEU A 77 4.70 10.90 -2.86
C LEU A 77 4.33 12.36 -3.19
N GLY A 78 4.30 12.71 -4.48
CA GLY A 78 3.94 14.07 -4.89
C GLY A 78 2.52 14.46 -4.48
N VAL A 79 1.58 13.51 -4.54
CA VAL A 79 0.19 13.72 -4.11
C VAL A 79 0.11 13.89 -2.60
N LEU A 80 0.76 13.01 -1.84
CA LEU A 80 0.79 13.08 -0.37
C LEU A 80 1.38 14.40 0.12
N LYS A 81 2.49 14.84 -0.49
CA LYS A 81 3.11 16.13 -0.16
C LYS A 81 2.21 17.32 -0.50
N SER A 82 1.45 17.26 -1.60
CA SER A 82 0.54 18.35 -2.00
C SER A 82 -0.63 18.57 -1.03
N ILE A 83 -0.99 17.54 -0.25
CA ILE A 83 -2.04 17.59 0.77
C ILE A 83 -1.46 17.69 2.19
N GLY A 84 -0.17 17.99 2.32
CA GLY A 84 0.48 18.22 3.62
C GLY A 84 0.80 16.98 4.43
N ILE A 85 0.80 15.78 3.82
CA ILE A 85 1.08 14.53 4.51
C ILE A 85 2.56 14.17 4.40
N ASP A 86 3.19 13.92 5.56
CA ASP A 86 4.55 13.42 5.65
C ASP A 86 4.62 11.90 5.43
N VAL A 87 5.71 11.47 4.79
CA VAL A 87 5.88 10.07 4.37
C VAL A 87 7.25 9.54 4.76
N ALA A 88 7.26 8.37 5.39
CA ALA A 88 8.46 7.57 5.59
C ALA A 88 8.47 6.37 4.63
N MET A 89 9.60 6.16 3.96
CA MET A 89 9.78 5.07 2.99
C MET A 89 11.24 4.61 3.01
N PRO A 90 11.56 3.34 2.67
CA PRO A 90 12.95 2.92 2.59
C PRO A 90 13.72 3.75 1.57
N SER A 91 14.95 4.10 1.89
CA SER A 91 15.79 4.94 1.04
C SER A 91 16.17 4.22 -0.25
N PHE A 92 16.54 5.02 -1.25
CA PHE A 92 17.10 4.52 -2.49
C PHE A 92 18.60 4.78 -2.51
N LEU A 93 19.36 3.80 -3.03
CA LEU A 93 20.75 4.04 -3.35
C LEU A 93 20.82 5.07 -4.47
N GLY A 94 21.67 6.08 -4.27
CA GLY A 94 21.95 7.08 -5.29
C GLY A 94 22.75 6.48 -6.46
N PRO A 95 22.87 7.23 -7.57
CA PRO A 95 23.70 6.82 -8.69
C PRO A 95 25.13 6.52 -8.23
N LYS A 96 25.67 5.36 -8.63
CA LYS A 96 27.02 4.88 -8.28
C LYS A 96 27.26 4.60 -6.79
N GLN A 97 26.21 4.55 -5.96
CA GLN A 97 26.32 4.10 -4.57
C GLN A 97 26.00 2.60 -4.46
N ASN A 98 26.87 1.87 -3.76
CA ASN A 98 26.66 0.45 -3.47
C ASN A 98 26.08 0.21 -2.07
N GLN A 99 26.12 1.22 -1.20
CA GLN A 99 25.65 1.16 0.19
C GLN A 99 25.02 2.51 0.60
N SER A 100 24.02 2.44 1.48
CA SER A 100 23.44 3.61 2.14
C SER A 100 24.37 4.11 3.23
N ASP A 101 24.27 5.39 3.57
CA ASP A 101 24.89 5.89 4.81
C ASP A 101 24.19 5.32 6.06
N VAL A 102 24.78 5.57 7.22
CA VAL A 102 24.27 5.04 8.50
C VAL A 102 22.86 5.54 8.79
N GLN A 103 22.55 6.80 8.49
CA GLN A 103 21.26 7.41 8.81
C GLN A 103 20.16 6.83 7.91
N ASP A 104 20.40 6.78 6.61
CA ASP A 104 19.51 6.20 5.61
C ASP A 104 19.29 4.71 5.83
N ALA A 105 20.35 3.98 6.21
CA ALA A 105 20.25 2.57 6.56
C ALA A 105 19.37 2.37 7.80
N ASN A 106 19.52 3.21 8.83
CA ASN A 106 18.70 3.12 10.05
C ASN A 106 17.23 3.49 9.78
N ASN A 107 16.97 4.55 9.01
CA ASN A 107 15.62 4.92 8.59
C ASN A 107 14.96 3.79 7.78
N SER A 108 15.70 3.18 6.85
CA SER A 108 15.21 2.06 6.05
C SER A 108 14.92 0.81 6.90
N ARG A 109 15.77 0.52 7.90
CA ARG A 109 15.52 -0.56 8.86
C ARG A 109 14.25 -0.31 9.66
N PHE A 110 14.06 0.91 10.15
CA PHE A 110 12.85 1.30 10.87
C PHE A 110 11.58 1.08 10.04
N VAL A 111 11.55 1.58 8.80
CA VAL A 111 10.42 1.37 7.89
C VAL A 111 10.22 -0.13 7.58
N THR A 112 11.31 -0.88 7.41
CA THR A 112 11.25 -2.33 7.14
C THR A 112 10.66 -3.12 8.31
N ILE A 113 10.93 -2.71 9.56
CA ILE A 113 10.31 -3.31 10.75
C ILE A 113 8.81 -3.02 10.76
N LEU A 114 8.37 -1.82 10.40
CA LEU A 114 6.95 -1.48 10.37
C LEU A 114 6.20 -2.14 9.20
N ARG A 115 6.89 -2.42 8.08
CA ARG A 115 6.36 -3.24 6.98
C ARG A 115 5.89 -4.62 7.47
N TRP A 116 6.58 -5.22 8.45
CA TRP A 116 6.15 -6.51 9.03
C TRP A 116 4.76 -6.43 9.65
N VAL A 117 4.37 -5.31 10.25
CA VAL A 117 3.03 -5.12 10.83
C VAL A 117 1.95 -5.27 9.75
N VAL A 118 2.14 -4.61 8.60
CA VAL A 118 1.22 -4.70 7.45
C VAL A 118 1.20 -6.12 6.88
N GLU A 119 2.35 -6.78 6.81
CA GLU A 119 2.44 -8.18 6.37
C GLU A 119 1.71 -9.14 7.31
N SER A 120 1.84 -8.97 8.62
CA SER A 120 1.14 -9.75 9.65
C SER A 120 -0.37 -9.59 9.54
N VAL A 121 -0.87 -8.38 9.36
CA VAL A 121 -2.31 -8.12 9.13
C VAL A 121 -2.79 -8.79 7.85
N ASN A 122 -2.07 -8.61 6.73
CA ASN A 122 -2.39 -9.26 5.46
C ASN A 122 -2.40 -10.79 5.58
N ALA A 123 -1.46 -11.37 6.31
CA ALA A 123 -1.41 -12.81 6.56
C ALA A 123 -2.65 -13.28 7.35
N ARG A 124 -3.09 -12.51 8.35
CA ARG A 124 -4.31 -12.80 9.10
C ARG A 124 -5.55 -12.74 8.21
N ILE A 125 -5.68 -11.72 7.35
CA ILE A 125 -6.79 -11.58 6.41
C ILE A 125 -6.82 -12.76 5.42
N LYS A 126 -5.67 -13.20 4.91
CA LYS A 126 -5.59 -14.35 3.98
C LYS A 126 -6.01 -15.69 4.60
N ARG A 127 -6.17 -15.80 5.92
CA ARG A 127 -6.70 -17.01 6.57
C ARG A 127 -8.19 -17.22 6.31
N PHE A 128 -8.94 -16.17 6.03
CA PHE A 128 -10.37 -16.31 5.71
C PHE A 128 -10.52 -16.96 4.34
N LYS A 129 -11.26 -18.08 4.29
CA LYS A 129 -11.51 -18.85 3.07
C LYS A 129 -12.11 -18.00 1.94
N TRP A 130 -12.89 -16.98 2.30
CA TRP A 130 -13.49 -16.04 1.35
C TRP A 130 -12.45 -15.34 0.46
N PHE A 131 -11.31 -14.91 1.03
CA PHE A 131 -10.24 -14.25 0.27
C PHE A 131 -9.33 -15.22 -0.51
N ASN A 132 -9.48 -16.53 -0.29
CA ASN A 132 -8.82 -17.55 -1.10
C ASN A 132 -9.61 -17.91 -2.36
N GLN A 133 -10.83 -17.39 -2.53
CA GLN A 133 -11.64 -17.68 -3.70
C GLN A 133 -11.20 -16.85 -4.90
N VAL A 134 -11.03 -17.53 -6.03
CA VAL A 134 -10.87 -16.91 -7.34
C VAL A 134 -12.26 -16.65 -7.88
N ILE A 135 -12.51 -15.46 -8.43
CA ILE A 135 -13.78 -15.15 -9.09
C ILE A 135 -13.94 -16.15 -10.25
N PRO A 136 -14.98 -17.03 -10.24
CA PRO A 136 -15.16 -18.06 -11.27
C PRO A 136 -15.24 -17.43 -12.66
N ASN A 137 -14.63 -18.08 -13.65
CA ASN A 137 -14.61 -17.62 -15.04
C ASN A 137 -15.83 -18.10 -15.86
N SER A 138 -16.91 -18.51 -15.19
CA SER A 138 -18.09 -19.10 -15.85
C SER A 138 -19.15 -18.02 -16.09
N SER A 139 -19.34 -17.66 -17.35
CA SER A 139 -20.63 -17.13 -17.84
C SER A 139 -21.62 -18.28 -18.00
#